data_AF-A0A6A5EMK1-F1
#
_entry.id   AF-A0A6A5EMK1-F1
#
_cell.length_a   1.000
_cell.length_b   1.000
_cell.length_c   1.000
_cell.angle_alpha   90.00
_cell.angle_beta   90.00
_cell.angle_gamma   90.00
#
_symmetry.space_group_name_H-M   'P 1'
#
loop_
_entity.id
_entity.type
_entity.pdbx_description
1 polymer ?
#
loop_
_entity_poly.entity_id
_entity_poly.type
_entity_poly.pdbx_seq_one_letter_code
_entity_poly.pdbx_strand_id
1 'polypeptide(L)'
;MATAAATPTGQRSTCGGGTPLSPTRISRLQEKQQLRDLNDRLAVYIDKVRSLESENSVLHLQINEREDIRSREVSGLKALYETELADARKCLDESSKERAWLQIELGKITSEHEQLLQNYNKKDSEAASAQARLKDLEAQLNSKEALLATALSENGGLGATLADLREQLQEMDTGLAQAKKQLGDEMLQRVDLENRCQSMTEEMIFRKSMQEEEVKEARQRYEARLVEVDSGRKEEYEYKLTQALTDMRAQNEEQIKMYKDNMESTYVAKLDDLRRLSEMNGASANMSREELRESSLRIESLTAQMAAMQKETRGWRDRIVELEDTLAQEKDRSRKLLADKDREVREVQARMQQQLNDYEQLLDVKLALDMEINAYRKLLEGEEERGRGRRGGGAAGGAPPPPPPPPPPPRPPRPPGCLVFFSLHNTGEEDQAMVGYEMIKTIGNATATYKFTPKYVLKARQKVTVWASDAGVSSKPPTDLLWKNQSSWGSGLDVHVVLTNPQGEEVAKRTTTYNTALEEQDEEDDNGVEASEEALFNLQEDRGTAKRGCSIM
;
A
#
# COMPACT_ATOMS: atom_id res chain seq x y z
N MET A 1 -118.19 122.34 167.69
CA MET A 1 -119.66 122.22 167.75
C MET A 1 -119.96 120.96 168.54
N ALA A 2 -120.65 121.03 169.68
CA ALA A 2 -122.11 120.83 169.86
C ALA A 2 -122.42 119.35 170.21
N THR A 3 -123.34 118.95 171.10
CA THR A 3 -124.27 119.59 172.07
C THR A 3 -124.70 118.46 173.06
N ALA A 4 -124.75 118.57 174.39
CA ALA A 4 -125.54 119.42 175.32
C ALA A 4 -126.97 118.89 175.69
N ALA A 5 -127.11 118.26 176.88
CA ALA A 5 -128.30 118.10 177.76
C ALA A 5 -127.87 117.22 178.99
N ALA A 6 -128.16 117.43 180.30
CA ALA A 6 -129.27 118.04 181.07
C ALA A 6 -130.50 117.09 181.24
N THR A 7 -131.19 116.89 182.38
CA THR A 7 -131.25 117.49 183.76
C THR A 7 -132.03 116.50 184.71
N PRO A 8 -132.65 116.80 185.90
CA PRO A 8 -132.43 117.74 187.03
C PRO A 8 -132.63 117.16 188.49
N THR A 9 -132.19 117.92 189.54
CA THR A 9 -132.78 118.06 190.92
C THR A 9 -132.90 116.88 191.94
N GLY A 10 -132.89 117.10 193.28
CA GLY A 10 -132.66 118.33 194.08
C GLY A 10 -133.20 118.32 195.54
N GLN A 11 -133.04 119.47 196.26
CA GLN A 11 -133.61 119.84 197.60
C GLN A 11 -133.02 119.13 198.87
N ARG A 12 -133.06 119.66 200.12
CA ARG A 12 -133.62 120.91 200.73
C ARG A 12 -132.89 121.31 202.06
N SER A 13 -133.10 122.57 202.50
CA SER A 13 -133.04 123.28 203.83
C SER A 13 -132.63 122.57 205.17
N THR A 14 -132.27 123.21 206.32
CA THR A 14 -132.42 124.62 206.82
C THR A 14 -131.51 124.97 208.05
N CYS A 15 -131.23 126.28 208.23
CA CYS A 15 -130.88 127.11 209.42
C CYS A 15 -130.37 126.57 210.81
N GLY A 16 -129.50 127.40 211.44
CA GLY A 16 -129.29 127.51 212.91
C GLY A 16 -128.25 126.55 213.52
N GLY A 17 -127.54 126.86 214.62
CA GLY A 17 -127.41 128.07 215.45
C GLY A 17 -126.27 127.86 216.48
N GLY A 18 -125.63 128.90 217.01
CA GLY A 18 -124.38 128.77 217.79
C GLY A 18 -124.54 128.72 219.31
N THR A 19 -123.83 127.79 219.97
CA THR A 19 -123.41 127.82 221.41
C THR A 19 -122.24 126.85 221.67
N PRO A 20 -121.44 127.00 222.76
CA PRO A 20 -120.08 126.41 222.85
C PRO A 20 -119.89 125.18 223.79
N LEU A 21 -118.64 124.66 223.81
CA LEU A 21 -118.05 123.62 224.69
C LEU A 21 -118.49 122.16 224.35
N SER A 22 -117.72 121.06 224.53
CA SER A 22 -116.48 120.76 225.28
C SER A 22 -115.54 119.78 224.51
N PRO A 23 -114.27 119.53 224.91
CA PRO A 23 -113.26 118.88 224.05
C PRO A 23 -113.18 117.33 224.18
N THR A 24 -113.63 116.59 223.16
CA THR A 24 -113.27 115.14 223.01
C THR A 24 -113.39 114.55 221.58
N ARG A 25 -113.92 115.29 220.60
CA ARG A 25 -114.37 114.70 219.30
C ARG A 25 -113.27 114.49 218.24
N ILE A 26 -112.08 115.07 218.43
CA ILE A 26 -111.11 115.32 217.34
C ILE A 26 -110.47 114.05 216.76
N SER A 27 -110.16 113.05 217.61
CA SER A 27 -109.35 111.88 217.23
C SER A 27 -109.92 111.02 216.08
N ARG A 28 -111.21 110.66 216.12
CA ARG A 28 -111.81 109.68 215.18
C ARG A 28 -111.91 110.15 213.72
N LEU A 29 -111.72 111.43 213.44
CA LEU A 29 -111.88 111.98 212.08
C LEU A 29 -110.60 111.80 211.24
N GLN A 30 -109.44 111.76 211.90
CA GLN A 30 -108.12 111.69 211.28
C GLN A 30 -107.83 110.30 210.66
N GLU A 31 -108.23 109.24 211.35
CA GLU A 31 -108.08 107.84 210.93
C GLU A 31 -108.86 107.52 209.63
N LYS A 32 -110.08 108.07 209.49
CA LYS A 32 -110.91 107.96 208.27
C LYS A 32 -110.36 108.80 207.09
N GLN A 33 -109.38 109.68 207.31
CA GLN A 33 -108.66 110.34 206.23
C GLN A 33 -107.52 109.44 205.73
N GLN A 34 -106.68 108.94 206.65
CA GLN A 34 -105.57 108.03 206.32
C GLN A 34 -106.00 106.79 205.54
N LEU A 35 -107.15 106.19 205.86
CA LEU A 35 -107.71 105.06 205.10
C LEU A 35 -108.15 105.40 203.68
N ARG A 36 -108.49 106.66 203.38
CA ARG A 36 -108.74 107.12 202.00
C ARG A 36 -107.43 107.38 201.27
N ASP A 37 -106.52 108.12 201.89
CA ASP A 37 -105.20 108.42 201.31
C ASP A 37 -104.41 107.12 200.96
N LEU A 38 -104.59 106.05 201.74
CA LEU A 38 -104.06 104.71 201.46
C LEU A 38 -104.75 104.02 200.28
N ASN A 39 -106.08 104.10 200.21
CA ASN A 39 -106.88 103.44 199.16
C ASN A 39 -106.73 104.15 197.80
N ASP A 40 -106.62 105.48 197.81
CA ASP A 40 -106.31 106.29 196.63
C ASP A 40 -104.90 105.95 196.10
N ARG A 41 -103.92 105.71 197.01
CA ARG A 41 -102.60 105.14 196.65
C ARG A 41 -102.72 103.74 196.04
N LEU A 42 -103.54 102.86 196.62
CA LEU A 42 -103.76 101.51 196.07
C LEU A 42 -104.42 101.56 194.68
N ALA A 43 -105.35 102.48 194.44
CA ALA A 43 -105.92 102.70 193.10
C ALA A 43 -104.84 103.11 192.08
N VAL A 44 -103.98 104.08 192.43
CA VAL A 44 -102.85 104.48 191.57
C VAL A 44 -101.88 103.33 191.31
N TYR A 45 -101.60 102.47 192.31
CA TYR A 45 -100.79 101.27 192.10
C TYR A 45 -101.49 100.24 191.21
N ILE A 46 -102.79 99.99 191.39
CA ILE A 46 -103.57 99.05 190.56
C ILE A 46 -103.61 99.52 189.10
N ASP A 47 -103.84 100.82 188.85
CA ASP A 47 -103.85 101.35 187.49
C ASP A 47 -102.44 101.40 186.88
N LYS A 48 -101.37 101.58 187.66
CA LYS A 48 -100.01 101.41 187.14
C LYS A 48 -99.66 99.93 186.88
N VAL A 49 -100.16 98.99 187.68
CA VAL A 49 -100.03 97.54 187.41
C VAL A 49 -100.76 97.18 186.12
N ARG A 50 -102.03 97.59 185.94
CA ARG A 50 -102.78 97.41 184.69
C ARG A 50 -102.09 98.03 183.47
N SER A 51 -101.51 99.22 183.64
CA SER A 51 -100.66 99.85 182.63
C SER A 51 -99.47 98.93 182.28
N LEU A 52 -98.73 98.42 183.26
CA LEU A 52 -97.60 97.52 183.04
C LEU A 52 -98.01 96.15 182.49
N GLU A 53 -99.19 95.63 182.82
CA GLU A 53 -99.75 94.39 182.26
C GLU A 53 -100.11 94.60 180.79
N SER A 54 -100.72 95.73 180.42
CA SER A 54 -101.00 96.08 179.03
C SER A 54 -99.71 96.35 178.23
N GLU A 55 -98.73 96.99 178.85
CA GLU A 55 -97.41 97.29 178.26
C GLU A 55 -96.62 96.00 178.02
N ASN A 56 -96.57 95.07 178.99
CA ASN A 56 -95.99 93.74 178.80
C ASN A 56 -96.76 92.93 177.74
N SER A 57 -98.09 93.03 177.68
CA SER A 57 -98.89 92.33 176.65
C SER A 57 -98.53 92.82 175.24
N VAL A 58 -98.36 94.13 175.05
CA VAL A 58 -97.90 94.73 173.78
C VAL A 58 -96.45 94.35 173.49
N LEU A 59 -95.55 94.35 174.49
CA LEU A 59 -94.16 93.94 174.32
C LEU A 59 -94.05 92.45 173.95
N HIS A 60 -94.86 91.57 174.54
CA HIS A 60 -94.92 90.15 174.15
C HIS A 60 -95.43 89.97 172.72
N LEU A 61 -96.43 90.75 172.28
CA LEU A 61 -96.87 90.74 170.88
C LEU A 61 -95.74 91.23 169.95
N GLN A 62 -95.07 92.35 170.26
CA GLN A 62 -93.96 92.86 169.46
C GLN A 62 -92.73 91.91 169.44
N ILE A 63 -92.48 91.18 170.52
CA ILE A 63 -91.47 90.12 170.54
C ILE A 63 -91.91 89.00 169.60
N ASN A 64 -93.11 88.47 169.76
CA ASN A 64 -93.63 87.39 168.92
C ASN A 64 -93.64 87.78 167.43
N GLU A 65 -94.11 88.98 167.09
CA GLU A 65 -94.09 89.52 165.72
C GLU A 65 -92.67 89.59 165.14
N ARG A 66 -91.69 90.04 165.92
CA ARG A 66 -90.27 90.07 165.50
C ARG A 66 -89.67 88.68 165.37
N GLU A 67 -90.03 87.74 166.24
CA GLU A 67 -89.60 86.34 166.15
C GLU A 67 -90.20 85.65 164.93
N ASP A 68 -91.47 85.93 164.62
CA ASP A 68 -92.21 85.51 163.43
C ASP A 68 -91.58 86.06 162.14
N ILE A 69 -91.28 87.37 162.11
CA ILE A 69 -90.62 88.03 160.97
C ILE A 69 -89.23 87.42 160.77
N ARG A 70 -88.41 87.35 161.83
CA ARG A 70 -87.08 86.71 161.80
C ARG A 70 -87.14 85.26 161.32
N SER A 71 -88.16 84.51 161.75
CA SER A 71 -88.39 83.12 161.29
C SER A 71 -88.73 83.05 159.81
N ARG A 72 -89.63 83.93 159.32
CA ARG A 72 -89.99 84.05 157.89
C ARG A 72 -88.82 84.50 157.03
N GLU A 73 -88.01 85.46 157.49
CA GLU A 73 -86.79 85.92 156.82
C GLU A 73 -85.74 84.81 156.73
N VAL A 74 -85.43 84.13 157.83
CA VAL A 74 -84.48 83.00 157.84
C VAL A 74 -85.00 81.85 156.98
N SER A 75 -86.29 81.54 157.01
CA SER A 75 -86.88 80.51 156.14
C SER A 75 -86.87 80.92 154.66
N GLY A 76 -87.09 82.19 154.35
CA GLY A 76 -87.03 82.72 152.98
C GLY A 76 -85.62 82.74 152.42
N LEU A 77 -84.64 83.21 153.20
CA LEU A 77 -83.22 83.14 152.84
C LEU A 77 -82.75 81.69 152.68
N LYS A 78 -83.18 80.79 153.58
CA LYS A 78 -82.92 79.36 153.44
C LYS A 78 -83.49 78.81 152.13
N ALA A 79 -84.75 79.10 151.81
CA ALA A 79 -85.38 78.64 150.57
C ALA A 79 -84.65 79.17 149.32
N LEU A 80 -84.24 80.45 149.31
CA LEU A 80 -83.45 81.04 148.24
C LEU A 80 -82.09 80.36 148.08
N TYR A 81 -81.36 80.12 149.17
CA TYR A 81 -80.10 79.36 149.10
C TYR A 81 -80.31 77.89 148.69
N GLU A 82 -81.42 77.26 149.06
CA GLU A 82 -81.76 75.90 148.61
C GLU A 82 -82.13 75.86 147.11
N THR A 83 -82.77 76.89 146.54
CA THR A 83 -82.99 76.99 145.09
C THR A 83 -81.71 77.29 144.33
N GLU A 84 -80.89 78.26 144.77
CA GLU A 84 -79.60 78.57 144.14
C GLU A 84 -78.64 77.37 144.17
N LEU A 85 -78.63 76.59 145.26
CA LEU A 85 -77.88 75.33 145.33
C LEU A 85 -78.46 74.22 144.44
N ALA A 86 -79.76 74.19 144.20
CA ALA A 86 -80.38 73.24 143.28
C ALA A 86 -80.06 73.58 141.81
N ASP A 87 -80.17 74.85 141.42
CA ASP A 87 -79.85 75.30 140.07
C ASP A 87 -78.34 75.23 139.77
N ALA A 88 -77.47 75.56 140.74
CA ALA A 88 -76.02 75.37 140.60
C ALA A 88 -75.63 73.89 140.40
N ARG A 89 -76.29 72.96 141.11
CA ARG A 89 -76.12 71.50 140.90
C ARG A 89 -76.61 71.08 139.52
N LYS A 90 -77.79 71.55 139.11
CA LYS A 90 -78.36 71.26 137.79
C LYS A 90 -77.44 71.73 136.66
N CYS A 91 -76.87 72.94 136.76
CA CYS A 91 -75.90 73.46 135.78
C CYS A 91 -74.61 72.62 135.75
N LEU A 92 -74.15 72.11 136.89
CA LEU A 92 -73.00 71.21 136.97
C LEU A 92 -73.31 69.84 136.34
N ASP A 93 -74.50 69.30 136.54
CA ASP A 93 -74.96 68.05 135.90
C ASP A 93 -75.14 68.22 134.38
N GLU A 94 -75.66 69.37 133.94
CA GLU A 94 -75.82 69.72 132.52
C GLU A 94 -74.46 69.88 131.84
N SER A 95 -73.54 70.66 132.40
CA SER A 95 -72.15 70.79 131.92
C SER A 95 -71.40 69.45 131.94
N SER A 96 -71.68 68.57 132.93
CA SER A 96 -71.09 67.23 132.98
C SER A 96 -71.62 66.30 131.88
N LYS A 97 -72.91 66.42 131.50
CA LYS A 97 -73.49 65.71 130.34
C LYS A 97 -72.91 66.22 129.03
N GLU A 98 -72.80 67.54 128.85
CA GLU A 98 -72.18 68.16 127.68
C GLU A 98 -70.73 67.72 127.51
N ARG A 99 -69.93 67.75 128.59
CA ARG A 99 -68.55 67.27 128.59
C ARG A 99 -68.45 65.79 128.23
N ALA A 100 -69.34 64.94 128.76
CA ALA A 100 -69.37 63.52 128.42
C ALA A 100 -69.78 63.29 126.95
N TRP A 101 -70.76 64.05 126.44
CA TRP A 101 -71.20 63.98 125.04
C TRP A 101 -70.09 64.42 124.08
N LEU A 102 -69.43 65.56 124.35
CA LEU A 102 -68.29 66.04 123.58
C LEU A 102 -67.12 65.05 123.62
N GLN A 103 -66.88 64.38 124.76
CA GLN A 103 -65.84 63.35 124.86
C GLN A 103 -66.16 62.10 124.02
N ILE A 104 -67.44 61.72 123.92
CA ILE A 104 -67.89 60.61 123.06
C ILE A 104 -67.77 61.00 121.58
N GLU A 105 -68.25 62.18 121.19
CA GLU A 105 -68.19 62.62 119.78
C GLU A 105 -66.74 62.88 119.33
N LEU A 106 -65.88 63.40 120.21
CA LEU A 106 -64.44 63.48 119.96
C LEU A 106 -63.83 62.09 119.73
N GLY A 107 -64.14 61.11 120.60
CA GLY A 107 -63.68 59.73 120.47
C GLY A 107 -64.13 59.07 119.15
N LYS A 108 -65.40 59.29 118.79
CA LYS A 108 -65.98 58.87 117.51
C LYS A 108 -65.23 59.51 116.33
N ILE A 109 -65.07 60.83 116.29
CA ILE A 109 -64.35 61.57 115.24
C ILE A 109 -62.88 61.10 115.15
N THR A 110 -62.19 60.84 116.27
CA THR A 110 -60.83 60.29 116.23
C THR A 110 -60.80 58.88 115.60
N SER A 111 -61.77 58.02 115.91
CA SER A 111 -61.85 56.68 115.32
C SER A 111 -62.22 56.71 113.82
N GLU A 112 -63.07 57.65 113.39
CA GLU A 112 -63.40 57.90 111.99
C GLU A 112 -62.15 58.43 111.23
N HIS A 113 -61.39 59.34 111.84
CA HIS A 113 -60.14 59.87 111.28
C HIS A 113 -59.05 58.79 111.16
N GLU A 114 -58.85 57.96 112.18
CA GLU A 114 -57.91 56.83 112.14
C GLU A 114 -58.29 55.82 111.04
N GLN A 115 -59.58 55.49 110.89
CA GLN A 115 -60.06 54.63 109.81
C GLN A 115 -59.85 55.27 108.43
N LEU A 116 -60.08 56.57 108.28
CA LEU A 116 -59.82 57.29 107.03
C LEU A 116 -58.31 57.33 106.70
N LEU A 117 -57.43 57.53 107.69
CA LEU A 117 -55.98 57.46 107.50
C LEU A 117 -55.51 56.06 107.10
N GLN A 118 -56.03 55.01 107.75
CA GLN A 118 -55.72 53.62 107.38
C GLN A 118 -56.16 53.30 105.95
N ASN A 119 -57.37 53.73 105.56
CA ASN A 119 -57.87 53.56 104.19
C ASN A 119 -57.07 54.39 103.17
N TYR A 120 -56.66 55.62 103.51
CA TYR A 120 -55.80 56.45 102.67
C TYR A 120 -54.43 55.79 102.46
N ASN A 121 -53.74 55.38 103.52
CA ASN A 121 -52.43 54.73 103.43
C ASN A 121 -52.49 53.41 102.65
N LYS A 122 -53.60 52.66 102.76
CA LYS A 122 -53.87 51.49 101.93
C LYS A 122 -54.04 51.86 100.45
N LYS A 123 -54.76 52.94 100.14
CA LYS A 123 -54.96 53.39 98.75
C LYS A 123 -53.69 53.97 98.12
N ASP A 124 -52.87 54.66 98.91
CA ASP A 124 -51.57 55.18 98.49
C ASP A 124 -50.58 54.04 98.16
N SER A 125 -50.49 53.03 99.04
CA SER A 125 -49.67 51.83 98.78
C SER A 125 -50.20 50.97 97.63
N GLU A 126 -51.53 50.82 97.46
CA GLU A 126 -52.12 50.22 96.26
C GLU A 126 -51.74 51.00 94.98
N ALA A 127 -51.84 52.33 95.00
CA ALA A 127 -51.49 53.19 93.87
C ALA A 127 -49.98 53.14 93.53
N ALA A 128 -49.10 53.17 94.53
CA ALA A 128 -47.66 53.00 94.35
C ALA A 128 -47.34 51.63 93.72
N SER A 129 -48.02 50.55 94.13
CA SER A 129 -47.86 49.22 93.53
C SER A 129 -48.33 49.17 92.07
N ALA A 130 -49.36 49.93 91.71
CA ALA A 130 -49.83 50.06 90.33
C ALA A 130 -48.85 50.87 89.47
N GLN A 131 -48.31 51.98 89.99
CA GLN A 131 -47.28 52.78 89.30
C GLN A 131 -45.99 52.00 89.05
N ALA A 132 -45.57 51.13 89.97
CA ALA A 132 -44.44 50.23 89.76
C ALA A 132 -44.70 49.26 88.59
N ARG A 133 -45.85 48.57 88.61
CA ARG A 133 -46.25 47.65 87.53
C ARG A 133 -46.38 48.33 86.17
N LEU A 134 -46.84 49.58 86.11
CA LEU A 134 -46.90 50.35 84.86
C LEU A 134 -45.49 50.59 84.30
N LYS A 135 -44.54 51.02 85.12
CA LYS A 135 -43.13 51.20 84.71
C LYS A 135 -42.48 49.88 84.26
N ASP A 136 -42.77 48.78 84.94
CA ASP A 136 -42.29 47.44 84.54
C ASP A 136 -42.86 47.01 83.18
N LEU A 137 -44.11 47.37 82.87
CA LEU A 137 -44.76 47.08 81.59
C LEU A 137 -44.29 48.02 80.48
N GLU A 138 -44.06 49.30 80.77
CA GLU A 138 -43.44 50.28 79.84
C GLU A 138 -42.03 49.84 79.46
N ALA A 139 -41.20 49.41 80.43
CA ALA A 139 -39.87 48.87 80.18
C ALA A 139 -39.91 47.58 79.32
N GLN A 140 -40.88 46.69 79.56
CA GLN A 140 -41.09 45.50 78.73
C GLN A 140 -41.55 45.86 77.32
N LEU A 141 -42.45 46.83 77.15
CA LEU A 141 -42.92 47.30 75.84
C LEU A 141 -41.75 47.87 75.03
N ASN A 142 -40.99 48.82 75.60
CA ASN A 142 -39.81 49.41 74.98
C ASN A 142 -38.77 48.34 74.58
N SER A 143 -38.58 47.30 75.40
CA SER A 143 -37.71 46.16 75.09
C SER A 143 -38.24 45.32 73.92
N LYS A 144 -39.56 45.11 73.82
CA LYS A 144 -40.19 44.38 72.70
C LYS A 144 -40.19 45.19 71.41
N GLU A 145 -40.39 46.50 71.47
CA GLU A 145 -40.29 47.41 70.33
C GLU A 145 -38.87 47.45 69.77
N ALA A 146 -37.85 47.51 70.63
CA ALA A 146 -36.45 47.42 70.22
C ALA A 146 -36.12 46.08 69.53
N LEU A 147 -36.57 44.95 70.09
CA LEU A 147 -36.40 43.62 69.48
C LEU A 147 -37.16 43.46 68.14
N LEU A 148 -38.32 44.10 68.01
CA LEU A 148 -39.07 44.14 66.75
C LEU A 148 -38.35 44.98 65.70
N ALA A 149 -37.76 46.12 66.10
CA ALA A 149 -36.97 46.96 65.20
C ALA A 149 -35.70 46.25 64.70
N THR A 150 -34.97 45.50 65.56
CA THR A 150 -33.83 44.70 65.12
C THR A 150 -34.26 43.57 64.19
N ALA A 151 -35.32 42.83 64.52
CA ALA A 151 -35.83 41.75 63.67
C ALA A 151 -36.32 42.25 62.30
N LEU A 152 -36.93 43.44 62.21
CA LEU A 152 -37.29 44.06 60.93
C LEU A 152 -36.05 44.48 60.13
N SER A 153 -35.01 45.00 60.78
CA SER A 153 -33.74 45.34 60.12
C SER A 153 -33.02 44.09 59.59
N GLU A 154 -32.97 43.02 60.37
CA GLU A 154 -32.43 41.72 59.98
C GLU A 154 -33.20 41.11 58.80
N ASN A 155 -34.53 41.11 58.86
CA ASN A 155 -35.39 40.65 57.76
C ASN A 155 -35.22 41.51 56.49
N GLY A 156 -34.98 42.82 56.63
CA GLY A 156 -34.63 43.70 55.52
C GLY A 156 -33.29 43.33 54.86
N GLY A 157 -32.26 43.07 55.67
CA GLY A 157 -30.94 42.62 55.18
C GLY A 157 -30.96 41.23 54.54
N LEU A 158 -31.74 40.31 55.10
CA LEU A 158 -32.02 39.00 54.49
C LEU A 158 -32.81 39.15 53.19
N GLY A 159 -33.75 40.11 53.12
CA GLY A 159 -34.47 40.46 51.89
C GLY A 159 -33.56 40.97 50.78
N ALA A 160 -32.58 41.82 51.12
CA ALA A 160 -31.57 42.33 50.19
C ALA A 160 -30.65 41.21 49.68
N THR A 161 -30.05 40.41 50.57
CA THR A 161 -29.18 39.30 50.16
C THR A 161 -29.92 38.21 49.36
N LEU A 162 -31.21 38.00 49.61
CA LEU A 162 -32.09 37.16 48.77
C LEU A 162 -32.49 37.81 47.43
N ALA A 163 -32.28 39.11 47.24
CA ALA A 163 -32.37 39.76 45.93
C ALA A 163 -31.05 39.57 45.17
N ASP A 164 -29.92 39.90 45.80
CA ASP A 164 -28.57 39.76 45.23
C ASP A 164 -28.31 38.32 44.73
N LEU A 165 -28.67 37.31 45.52
CA LEU A 165 -28.54 35.89 45.16
C LEU A 165 -29.47 35.47 44.00
N ARG A 166 -30.63 36.13 43.82
CA ARG A 166 -31.51 35.87 42.68
C ARG A 166 -30.97 36.50 41.41
N GLU A 167 -30.40 37.70 41.50
CA GLU A 167 -29.73 38.36 40.36
C GLU A 167 -28.51 37.55 39.90
N GLN A 168 -27.68 37.05 40.82
CA GLN A 168 -26.56 36.15 40.50
C GLN A 168 -27.03 34.83 39.86
N LEU A 169 -28.11 34.21 40.34
CA LEU A 169 -28.68 33.02 39.70
C LEU A 169 -29.19 33.33 38.29
N GLN A 170 -29.88 34.46 38.09
CA GLN A 170 -30.36 34.88 36.78
C GLN A 170 -29.20 35.18 35.82
N GLU A 171 -28.13 35.83 36.27
CA GLU A 171 -26.92 36.05 35.48
C GLU A 171 -26.32 34.71 35.03
N MET A 172 -26.11 33.77 35.96
CA MET A 172 -25.57 32.44 35.68
C MET A 172 -26.46 31.63 34.72
N ASP A 173 -27.79 31.69 34.86
CA ASP A 173 -28.73 31.06 33.91
C ASP A 173 -28.62 31.68 32.51
N THR A 174 -28.48 33.00 32.39
CA THR A 174 -28.28 33.64 31.08
C THR A 174 -26.92 33.30 30.46
N GLY A 175 -25.85 33.22 31.25
CA GLY A 175 -24.54 32.76 30.80
C GLY A 175 -24.55 31.30 30.34
N LEU A 176 -25.24 30.43 31.08
CA LEU A 176 -25.44 29.02 30.73
C LEU A 176 -26.29 28.86 29.46
N ALA A 177 -27.30 29.70 29.26
CA ALA A 177 -28.08 29.74 28.01
C ALA A 177 -27.23 30.20 26.81
N GLN A 178 -26.38 31.22 26.98
CA GLN A 178 -25.45 31.68 25.95
C GLN A 178 -24.42 30.60 25.59
N ALA A 179 -23.81 29.94 26.59
CA ALA A 179 -22.85 28.87 26.38
C ALA A 179 -23.48 27.65 25.66
N LYS A 180 -24.73 27.29 26.00
CA LYS A 180 -25.49 26.25 25.26
C LYS A 180 -25.76 26.65 23.81
N LYS A 181 -26.08 27.92 23.55
CA LYS A 181 -26.28 28.42 22.18
C LYS A 181 -24.96 28.35 21.39
N GLN A 182 -23.87 28.87 21.95
CA GLN A 182 -22.53 28.83 21.35
C GLN A 182 -22.12 27.38 21.01
N LEU A 183 -22.31 26.43 21.93
CA LEU A 183 -22.05 25.01 21.66
C LEU A 183 -22.88 24.47 20.49
N GLY A 184 -24.15 24.87 20.37
CA GLY A 184 -25.01 24.51 19.23
C GLY A 184 -24.54 25.13 17.91
N ASP A 185 -24.16 26.42 17.93
CA ASP A 185 -23.63 27.14 16.77
C ASP A 185 -22.29 26.53 16.30
N GLU A 186 -21.40 26.14 17.22
CA GLU A 186 -20.13 25.45 16.94
C GLU A 186 -20.33 24.01 16.46
N MET A 187 -21.29 23.27 17.03
CA MET A 187 -21.64 21.92 16.55
C MET A 187 -22.17 21.94 15.11
N LEU A 188 -22.96 22.97 14.74
CA LEU A 188 -23.42 23.16 13.37
C LEU A 188 -22.25 23.50 12.43
N GLN A 189 -21.40 24.46 12.79
CA GLN A 189 -20.20 24.81 12.01
C GLN A 189 -19.27 23.61 11.81
N ARG A 190 -19.06 22.77 12.83
CA ARG A 190 -18.30 21.53 12.70
C ARG A 190 -18.91 20.59 11.66
N VAL A 191 -20.22 20.36 11.70
CA VAL A 191 -20.91 19.48 10.74
C VAL A 191 -20.84 20.04 9.32
N ASP A 192 -21.02 21.35 9.13
CA ASP A 192 -20.88 21.99 7.81
C ASP A 192 -19.45 21.88 7.26
N LEU A 193 -18.44 22.00 8.11
CA LEU A 193 -17.04 21.78 7.73
C LEU A 193 -16.73 20.31 7.44
N GLU A 194 -17.27 19.36 8.21
CA GLU A 194 -17.12 17.93 7.95
C GLU A 194 -17.78 17.52 6.62
N ASN A 195 -19.00 18.00 6.35
CA ASN A 195 -19.70 17.82 5.08
C ASN A 195 -18.87 18.38 3.91
N ARG A 196 -18.33 19.60 4.05
CA ARG A 196 -17.50 20.23 3.02
C ARG A 196 -16.19 19.46 2.79
N CYS A 197 -15.57 18.93 3.84
CA CYS A 197 -14.39 18.08 3.73
C CYS A 197 -14.70 16.75 3.03
N GLN A 198 -15.88 16.16 3.27
CA GLN A 198 -16.34 14.97 2.55
C GLN A 198 -16.50 15.27 1.05
N SER A 199 -17.25 16.31 0.67
CA SER A 199 -17.41 16.67 -0.75
C SER A 199 -16.09 16.99 -1.46
N MET A 200 -15.16 17.69 -0.79
CA MET A 200 -13.80 17.92 -1.34
C MET A 200 -12.99 16.62 -1.49
N THR A 201 -13.22 15.64 -0.62
CA THR A 201 -12.56 14.31 -0.69
C THR A 201 -13.17 13.47 -1.82
N GLU A 202 -14.49 13.50 -2.00
CA GLU A 202 -15.20 12.88 -3.12
C GLU A 202 -14.77 13.48 -4.46
N GLU A 203 -14.68 14.81 -4.56
CA GLU A 203 -14.11 15.50 -5.72
C GLU A 203 -12.67 15.07 -6.01
N MET A 204 -11.83 14.94 -4.98
CA MET A 204 -10.44 14.51 -5.14
C MET A 204 -10.37 13.05 -5.63
N ILE A 205 -11.19 12.15 -5.08
CA ILE A 205 -11.27 10.75 -5.50
C ILE A 205 -11.77 10.65 -6.94
N PHE A 206 -12.80 11.41 -7.31
CA PHE A 206 -13.30 11.48 -8.70
C PHE A 206 -12.25 12.00 -9.68
N ARG A 207 -11.57 13.11 -9.36
CA ARG A 207 -10.50 13.66 -10.21
C ARG A 207 -9.33 12.67 -10.34
N LYS A 208 -8.99 11.95 -9.26
CA LYS A 208 -7.95 10.92 -9.26
C LYS A 208 -8.35 9.73 -10.14
N SER A 209 -9.57 9.20 -10.02
CA SER A 209 -10.02 8.08 -10.86
C SER A 209 -10.11 8.48 -12.34
N MET A 210 -10.56 9.69 -12.64
CA MET A 210 -10.55 10.25 -14.00
C MET A 210 -9.13 10.32 -14.57
N GLN A 211 -8.15 10.84 -13.81
CA GLN A 211 -6.75 10.89 -14.23
C GLN A 211 -6.11 9.49 -14.37
N GLU A 212 -6.49 8.54 -13.51
CA GLU A 212 -6.06 7.15 -13.62
C GLU A 212 -6.60 6.49 -14.89
N GLU A 213 -7.85 6.77 -15.29
CA GLU A 213 -8.42 6.28 -16.56
C GLU A 213 -7.80 6.98 -17.78
N GLU A 214 -7.62 8.30 -17.76
CA GLU A 214 -6.89 9.03 -18.82
C GLU A 214 -5.46 8.48 -19.02
N VAL A 215 -4.77 8.12 -17.94
CA VAL A 215 -3.44 7.50 -17.98
C VAL A 215 -3.49 6.06 -18.49
N LYS A 216 -4.53 5.26 -18.15
CA LYS A 216 -4.73 3.92 -18.75
C LYS A 216 -4.97 4.02 -20.25
N GLU A 217 -5.90 4.88 -20.69
CA GLU A 217 -6.16 5.07 -22.12
C GLU A 217 -4.91 5.57 -22.86
N ALA A 218 -4.16 6.50 -22.26
CA ALA A 218 -2.90 6.98 -22.84
C ALA A 218 -1.88 5.84 -22.99
N ARG A 219 -1.72 4.99 -21.97
CA ARG A 219 -0.86 3.80 -22.03
C ARG A 219 -1.32 2.84 -23.13
N GLN A 220 -2.60 2.48 -23.17
CA GLN A 220 -3.19 1.63 -24.21
C GLN A 220 -2.98 2.19 -25.63
N ARG A 221 -3.09 3.52 -25.82
CA ARG A 221 -2.78 4.18 -27.10
C ARG A 221 -1.30 4.10 -27.46
N TYR A 222 -0.38 4.22 -26.50
CA TYR A 222 1.05 4.04 -26.73
C TYR A 222 1.44 2.58 -27.00
N GLU A 223 0.81 1.64 -26.29
CA GLU A 223 1.02 0.20 -26.37
C GLU A 223 0.49 -0.37 -27.68
N ALA A 224 -0.74 -0.04 -28.07
CA ALA A 224 -1.28 -0.36 -29.39
C ALA A 224 -0.39 0.19 -30.52
N ARG A 225 0.08 1.44 -30.40
CA ARG A 225 1.00 2.04 -31.38
C ARG A 225 2.38 1.38 -31.39
N LEU A 226 2.85 0.85 -30.26
CA LEU A 226 4.09 0.08 -30.20
C LEU A 226 3.92 -1.27 -30.91
N VAL A 227 2.82 -1.97 -30.65
CA VAL A 227 2.45 -3.22 -31.33
C VAL A 227 2.25 -3.01 -32.84
N GLU A 228 1.64 -1.91 -33.27
CA GLU A 228 1.56 -1.52 -34.70
C GLU A 228 2.95 -1.33 -35.32
N VAL A 229 3.86 -0.64 -34.63
CA VAL A 229 5.23 -0.38 -35.11
C VAL A 229 6.06 -1.67 -35.14
N ASP A 230 5.94 -2.53 -34.15
CA ASP A 230 6.71 -3.78 -34.07
C ASP A 230 6.11 -4.90 -34.93
N SER A 231 4.79 -4.92 -35.18
CA SER A 231 4.18 -5.72 -36.26
C SER A 231 4.66 -5.24 -37.62
N GLY A 232 4.59 -3.93 -37.90
CA GLY A 232 5.09 -3.36 -39.15
C GLY A 232 6.58 -3.64 -39.38
N ARG A 233 7.41 -3.58 -38.33
CA ARG A 233 8.82 -4.02 -38.38
C ARG A 233 8.95 -5.51 -38.65
N LYS A 234 8.17 -6.36 -37.98
CA LYS A 234 8.18 -7.82 -38.20
C LYS A 234 7.79 -8.15 -39.64
N GLU A 235 6.71 -7.57 -40.14
CA GLU A 235 6.26 -7.68 -41.53
C GLU A 235 7.33 -7.17 -42.51
N GLU A 236 8.00 -6.05 -42.22
CA GLU A 236 9.14 -5.57 -42.99
C GLU A 236 10.33 -6.54 -42.99
N TYR A 237 10.65 -7.17 -41.85
CA TYR A 237 11.72 -8.16 -41.75
C TYR A 237 11.37 -9.47 -42.46
N GLU A 238 10.13 -9.97 -42.30
CA GLU A 238 9.62 -11.14 -43.00
C GLU A 238 9.55 -10.90 -44.51
N TYR A 239 9.14 -9.72 -44.95
CA TYR A 239 9.17 -9.32 -46.37
C TYR A 239 10.60 -9.28 -46.91
N LYS A 240 11.54 -8.62 -46.22
CA LYS A 240 12.95 -8.55 -46.66
C LYS A 240 13.61 -9.93 -46.67
N LEU A 241 13.30 -10.78 -45.70
CA LEU A 241 13.80 -12.16 -45.61
C LEU A 241 13.22 -13.04 -46.72
N THR A 242 11.90 -12.99 -46.94
CA THR A 242 11.26 -13.74 -48.03
C THR A 242 11.70 -13.25 -49.41
N GLN A 243 11.87 -11.94 -49.60
CA GLN A 243 12.46 -11.36 -50.82
C GLN A 243 13.90 -11.86 -51.04
N ALA A 244 14.77 -11.81 -50.02
CA ALA A 244 16.13 -12.34 -50.13
C ALA A 244 16.15 -13.85 -50.42
N LEU A 245 15.21 -14.61 -49.86
CA LEU A 245 15.04 -16.03 -50.16
C LEU A 245 14.52 -16.28 -51.60
N THR A 246 13.63 -15.44 -52.13
CA THR A 246 13.22 -15.54 -53.55
C THR A 246 14.33 -15.12 -54.50
N ASP A 247 15.11 -14.09 -54.17
CA ASP A 247 16.24 -13.63 -54.98
C ASP A 247 17.36 -14.68 -55.01
N MET A 248 17.65 -15.33 -53.87
CA MET A 248 18.58 -16.46 -53.81
C MET A 248 18.06 -17.70 -54.57
N ARG A 249 16.75 -17.96 -54.56
CA ARG A 249 16.15 -19.03 -55.39
C ARG A 249 16.27 -18.70 -56.88
N ALA A 250 15.93 -17.48 -57.30
CA ALA A 250 16.06 -17.02 -58.67
C ALA A 250 17.52 -17.02 -59.16
N GLN A 251 18.49 -16.66 -58.31
CA GLN A 251 19.92 -16.79 -58.63
C GLN A 251 20.34 -18.25 -58.81
N ASN A 252 19.86 -19.17 -57.96
CA ASN A 252 20.14 -20.60 -58.12
C ASN A 252 19.47 -21.18 -59.39
N GLU A 253 18.24 -20.78 -59.70
CA GLU A 253 17.53 -21.18 -60.93
C GLU A 253 18.21 -20.65 -62.19
N GLU A 254 18.65 -19.38 -62.19
CA GLU A 254 19.40 -18.80 -63.30
C GLU A 254 20.81 -19.42 -63.42
N GLN A 255 21.47 -19.79 -62.31
CA GLN A 255 22.70 -20.59 -62.36
C GLN A 255 22.44 -21.97 -62.97
N ILE A 256 21.39 -22.68 -62.55
CA ILE A 256 21.01 -23.99 -63.11
C ILE A 256 20.69 -23.87 -64.61
N LYS A 257 19.98 -22.82 -65.01
CA LYS A 257 19.71 -22.48 -66.41
C LYS A 257 21.00 -22.18 -67.18
N MET A 258 21.89 -21.36 -66.66
CA MET A 258 23.20 -21.11 -67.27
C MET A 258 24.05 -22.38 -67.38
N TYR A 259 24.05 -23.28 -66.39
CA TYR A 259 24.71 -24.58 -66.51
C TYR A 259 24.06 -25.46 -67.59
N LYS A 260 22.73 -25.48 -67.66
CA LYS A 260 21.97 -26.21 -68.67
C LYS A 260 22.25 -25.68 -70.08
N ASP A 261 22.13 -24.37 -70.30
CA ASP A 261 22.31 -23.73 -71.60
C ASP A 261 23.76 -23.86 -72.08
N ASN A 262 24.74 -23.79 -71.17
CA ASN A 262 26.14 -24.13 -71.47
C ASN A 262 26.31 -25.60 -71.85
N MET A 263 25.69 -26.54 -71.13
CA MET A 263 25.74 -27.96 -71.49
C MET A 263 25.12 -28.20 -72.87
N GLU A 264 23.91 -27.69 -73.13
CA GLU A 264 23.23 -27.76 -74.43
C GLU A 264 24.09 -27.16 -75.56
N SER A 265 24.72 -26.00 -75.33
CA SER A 265 25.67 -25.39 -76.27
C SER A 265 26.87 -26.31 -76.55
N THR A 266 27.48 -26.93 -75.54
CA THR A 266 28.57 -27.90 -75.79
C THR A 266 28.09 -29.20 -76.46
N TYR A 267 26.82 -29.61 -76.28
CA TYR A 267 26.24 -30.74 -77.00
C TYR A 267 26.00 -30.39 -78.46
N VAL A 268 25.46 -29.20 -78.76
CA VAL A 268 25.31 -28.70 -80.15
C VAL A 268 26.67 -28.59 -80.84
N ALA A 269 27.66 -27.98 -80.19
CA ALA A 269 29.02 -27.89 -80.73
C ALA A 269 29.63 -29.27 -81.05
N LYS A 270 29.47 -30.27 -80.17
CA LYS A 270 29.91 -31.65 -80.43
C LYS A 270 29.14 -32.31 -81.59
N LEU A 271 27.84 -32.04 -81.73
CA LEU A 271 27.03 -32.53 -82.84
C LEU A 271 27.47 -31.89 -84.17
N ASP A 272 27.82 -30.61 -84.18
CA ASP A 272 28.29 -29.89 -85.37
C ASP A 272 29.73 -30.27 -85.73
N ASP A 273 30.63 -30.52 -84.78
CA ASP A 273 31.93 -31.12 -85.07
C ASP A 273 31.79 -32.55 -85.64
N LEU A 274 30.86 -33.36 -85.13
CA LEU A 274 30.58 -34.70 -85.68
C LEU A 274 29.97 -34.62 -87.09
N ARG A 275 29.07 -33.66 -87.35
CA ARG A 275 28.55 -33.36 -88.70
C ARG A 275 29.70 -32.98 -89.63
N ARG A 276 30.55 -32.03 -89.22
CA ARG A 276 31.69 -31.56 -90.02
C ARG A 276 32.71 -32.66 -90.29
N LEU A 277 32.98 -33.54 -89.32
CA LEU A 277 33.80 -34.75 -89.53
C LEU A 277 33.14 -35.73 -90.51
N SER A 278 31.82 -35.92 -90.44
CA SER A 278 31.08 -36.73 -91.41
C SER A 278 31.13 -36.13 -92.82
N GLU A 279 31.01 -34.81 -92.95
CA GLU A 279 31.11 -34.08 -94.22
C GLU A 279 32.52 -34.16 -94.81
N MET A 280 33.58 -34.00 -94.00
CA MET A 280 34.97 -34.16 -94.45
C MET A 280 35.27 -35.60 -94.88
N ASN A 281 34.75 -36.60 -94.15
CA ASN A 281 34.84 -38.00 -94.56
C ASN A 281 34.07 -38.26 -95.87
N GLY A 282 32.90 -37.65 -96.04
CA GLY A 282 32.12 -37.70 -97.28
C GLY A 282 32.82 -37.04 -98.46
N ALA A 283 33.47 -35.89 -98.26
CA ALA A 283 34.27 -35.21 -99.27
C ALA A 283 35.48 -36.06 -99.69
N SER A 284 36.21 -36.64 -98.73
CA SER A 284 37.33 -37.57 -98.99
C SER A 284 36.88 -38.83 -99.73
N ALA A 285 35.73 -39.41 -99.35
CA ALA A 285 35.12 -40.53 -100.04
C ALA A 285 34.65 -40.18 -101.48
N ASN A 286 34.31 -38.92 -101.75
CA ASN A 286 33.95 -38.46 -103.09
C ASN A 286 35.18 -38.14 -103.96
N MET A 287 36.27 -37.59 -103.38
CA MET A 287 37.55 -37.44 -104.07
C MET A 287 38.09 -38.78 -104.56
N SER A 288 38.18 -39.78 -103.66
CA SER A 288 38.65 -41.13 -104.00
C SER A 288 37.74 -41.86 -105.00
N ARG A 289 36.45 -41.52 -105.08
CA ARG A 289 35.54 -42.00 -106.16
C ARG A 289 35.84 -41.34 -107.50
N GLU A 290 36.12 -40.04 -107.55
CA GLU A 290 36.40 -39.35 -108.82
C GLU A 290 37.78 -39.75 -109.37
N GLU A 291 38.78 -39.97 -108.52
CA GLU A 291 40.06 -40.60 -108.88
C GLU A 291 39.88 -42.00 -109.48
N LEU A 292 38.96 -42.81 -108.91
CA LEU A 292 38.57 -44.11 -109.47
C LEU A 292 37.85 -43.97 -110.82
N ARG A 293 37.07 -42.89 -111.01
CA ARG A 293 36.34 -42.60 -112.25
C ARG A 293 37.26 -42.15 -113.38
N GLU A 294 38.23 -41.26 -113.08
CA GLU A 294 39.27 -40.86 -114.03
C GLU A 294 40.12 -42.04 -114.48
N SER A 295 40.58 -42.87 -113.53
CA SER A 295 41.42 -44.04 -113.84
C SER A 295 40.64 -45.08 -114.67
N SER A 296 39.34 -45.27 -114.41
CA SER A 296 38.47 -46.13 -115.22
C SER A 296 38.35 -45.62 -116.67
N LEU A 297 38.04 -44.33 -116.88
CA LEU A 297 37.99 -43.73 -118.22
C LEU A 297 39.34 -43.80 -118.96
N ARG A 298 40.45 -43.68 -118.23
CA ARG A 298 41.80 -43.80 -118.77
C ARG A 298 42.07 -45.23 -119.28
N ILE A 299 41.62 -46.26 -118.55
CA ILE A 299 41.69 -47.67 -118.95
C ILE A 299 40.82 -47.96 -120.19
N GLU A 300 39.59 -47.45 -120.24
CA GLU A 300 38.70 -47.62 -121.40
C GLU A 300 39.33 -47.05 -122.68
N SER A 301 39.93 -45.85 -122.60
CA SER A 301 40.56 -45.19 -123.75
C SER A 301 41.74 -45.98 -124.35
N LEU A 302 42.58 -46.57 -123.50
CA LEU A 302 43.71 -47.41 -123.91
C LEU A 302 43.24 -48.76 -124.48
N THR A 303 42.15 -49.31 -123.93
CA THR A 303 41.55 -50.57 -124.40
C THR A 303 40.99 -50.42 -125.82
N ALA A 304 40.37 -49.28 -126.13
CA ALA A 304 39.89 -48.97 -127.48
C ALA A 304 41.03 -48.88 -128.52
N GLN A 305 42.16 -48.26 -128.16
CA GLN A 305 43.33 -48.16 -129.04
C GLN A 305 43.95 -49.54 -129.33
N MET A 306 44.06 -50.40 -128.31
CA MET A 306 44.52 -51.79 -128.48
C MET A 306 43.62 -52.60 -129.41
N ALA A 307 42.30 -52.43 -129.32
CA ALA A 307 41.34 -53.13 -130.17
C ALA A 307 41.44 -52.73 -131.65
N ALA A 308 41.71 -51.45 -131.94
CA ALA A 308 41.90 -50.96 -133.31
C ALA A 308 43.13 -51.60 -133.98
N MET A 309 44.30 -51.51 -133.33
CA MET A 309 45.55 -52.10 -133.84
C MET A 309 45.43 -53.62 -134.07
N GLN A 310 44.71 -54.33 -133.19
CA GLN A 310 44.47 -55.77 -133.34
C GLN A 310 43.58 -56.11 -134.55
N LYS A 311 42.68 -55.21 -134.98
CA LYS A 311 41.81 -55.43 -136.14
C LYS A 311 42.59 -55.33 -137.45
N GLU A 312 43.42 -54.30 -137.61
CA GLU A 312 44.30 -54.14 -138.77
C GLU A 312 45.28 -55.32 -138.87
N THR A 313 45.86 -55.73 -137.73
CA THR A 313 46.76 -56.89 -137.65
C THR A 313 46.07 -58.21 -138.01
N ARG A 314 44.74 -58.31 -138.05
CA ARG A 314 44.03 -59.50 -138.59
C ARG A 314 43.90 -59.41 -140.11
N GLY A 315 43.41 -58.29 -140.65
CA GLY A 315 43.23 -58.11 -142.10
C GLY A 315 44.51 -58.33 -142.91
N TRP A 316 45.68 -57.92 -142.40
CA TRP A 316 46.97 -58.21 -143.03
C TRP A 316 47.37 -59.69 -143.02
N ARG A 317 46.93 -60.49 -142.04
CA ARG A 317 47.20 -61.93 -141.98
C ARG A 317 46.27 -62.72 -142.89
N ASP A 318 44.98 -62.41 -142.87
CA ASP A 318 43.99 -63.12 -143.70
C ASP A 318 44.35 -63.02 -145.19
N ARG A 319 44.86 -61.85 -145.62
CA ARG A 319 45.32 -61.59 -146.99
C ARG A 319 46.61 -62.32 -147.39
N ILE A 320 47.43 -62.77 -146.43
CA ILE A 320 48.61 -63.59 -146.71
C ILE A 320 48.17 -65.02 -147.04
N VAL A 321 47.25 -65.59 -146.26
CA VAL A 321 46.75 -66.97 -146.45
C VAL A 321 46.11 -67.17 -147.83
N GLU A 322 45.31 -66.21 -148.31
CA GLU A 322 44.73 -66.25 -149.66
C GLU A 322 45.78 -66.31 -150.79
N LEU A 323 46.92 -65.66 -150.60
CA LEU A 323 48.03 -65.63 -151.56
C LEU A 323 48.90 -66.89 -151.50
N GLU A 324 48.98 -67.53 -150.32
CA GLU A 324 49.70 -68.80 -150.14
C GLU A 324 48.93 -69.98 -150.74
N ASP A 325 47.61 -70.06 -150.53
CA ASP A 325 46.75 -71.12 -151.08
C ASP A 325 46.65 -71.09 -152.61
N THR A 326 46.56 -69.89 -153.21
CA THR A 326 46.55 -69.74 -154.67
C THR A 326 47.87 -70.17 -155.30
N LEU A 327 49.01 -69.82 -154.67
CA LEU A 327 50.33 -70.26 -155.08
C LEU A 327 50.55 -71.78 -154.89
N ALA A 328 49.91 -72.40 -153.89
CA ALA A 328 49.96 -73.85 -153.70
C ALA A 328 49.25 -74.60 -154.83
N GLN A 329 48.07 -74.12 -155.26
CA GLN A 329 47.31 -74.77 -156.33
C GLN A 329 48.05 -74.80 -157.69
N GLU A 330 48.81 -73.75 -158.04
CA GLU A 330 49.60 -73.75 -159.28
C GLU A 330 50.79 -74.74 -159.23
N LYS A 331 51.45 -74.85 -158.07
CA LYS A 331 52.55 -75.80 -157.86
C LYS A 331 52.08 -77.26 -158.05
N ASP A 332 50.91 -77.62 -157.53
CA ASP A 332 50.40 -78.98 -157.62
C ASP A 332 49.74 -79.32 -158.98
N ARG A 333 49.23 -78.32 -159.71
CA ARG A 333 48.89 -78.48 -161.14
C ARG A 333 50.14 -78.81 -161.96
N SER A 334 51.22 -78.05 -161.75
CA SER A 334 52.50 -78.21 -162.46
C SER A 334 53.15 -79.57 -162.18
N ARG A 335 53.14 -80.03 -160.92
CA ARG A 335 53.68 -81.34 -160.51
C ARG A 335 52.99 -82.53 -161.18
N LYS A 336 51.66 -82.49 -161.33
CA LYS A 336 50.91 -83.60 -161.95
C LYS A 336 51.26 -83.76 -163.43
N LEU A 337 51.33 -82.63 -164.17
CA LEU A 337 51.70 -82.64 -165.59
C LEU A 337 53.11 -83.20 -165.83
N LEU A 338 54.07 -82.89 -164.95
CA LEU A 338 55.41 -83.48 -164.98
C LEU A 338 55.39 -84.99 -164.70
N ALA A 339 54.70 -85.43 -163.64
CA ALA A 339 54.66 -86.83 -163.23
C ALA A 339 54.07 -87.77 -164.30
N ASP A 340 53.14 -87.27 -165.12
CA ASP A 340 52.58 -88.01 -166.26
C ASP A 340 53.55 -88.04 -167.46
N LYS A 341 54.26 -86.94 -167.74
CA LYS A 341 55.30 -86.92 -168.79
C LYS A 341 56.51 -87.78 -168.44
N ASP A 342 56.92 -87.83 -167.18
CA ASP A 342 57.95 -88.77 -166.72
C ASP A 342 57.49 -90.24 -166.87
N ARG A 343 56.17 -90.52 -166.85
CA ARG A 343 55.64 -91.87 -167.10
C ARG A 343 55.72 -92.25 -168.58
N GLU A 344 55.36 -91.32 -169.47
CA GLU A 344 55.55 -91.50 -170.93
C GLU A 344 57.03 -91.74 -171.28
N VAL A 345 57.94 -90.95 -170.71
CA VAL A 345 59.40 -91.12 -170.92
C VAL A 345 59.87 -92.51 -170.44
N ARG A 346 59.42 -92.97 -169.26
CA ARG A 346 59.78 -94.29 -168.73
C ARG A 346 59.24 -95.44 -169.59
N GLU A 347 58.06 -95.31 -170.18
CA GLU A 347 57.56 -96.31 -171.14
C GLU A 347 58.35 -96.34 -172.45
N VAL A 348 58.71 -95.18 -173.00
CA VAL A 348 59.54 -95.11 -174.22
C VAL A 348 60.94 -95.67 -173.98
N GLN A 349 61.54 -95.36 -172.82
CA GLN A 349 62.82 -95.94 -172.39
C GLN A 349 62.73 -97.46 -172.22
N ALA A 350 61.68 -97.99 -171.57
CA ALA A 350 61.50 -99.43 -171.41
C ALA A 350 61.36 -100.17 -172.76
N ARG A 351 60.59 -99.61 -173.71
CA ARG A 351 60.46 -100.18 -175.06
C ARG A 351 61.79 -100.16 -175.81
N MET A 352 62.56 -99.08 -175.72
CA MET A 352 63.88 -98.98 -176.34
C MET A 352 64.91 -99.93 -175.69
N GLN A 353 64.87 -100.10 -174.37
CA GLN A 353 65.72 -101.06 -173.66
C GLN A 353 65.38 -102.51 -174.05
N GLN A 354 64.11 -102.83 -174.26
CA GLN A 354 63.70 -104.16 -174.72
C GLN A 354 64.17 -104.43 -176.16
N GLN A 355 64.07 -103.44 -177.07
CA GLN A 355 64.68 -103.56 -178.40
C GLN A 355 66.20 -103.71 -178.34
N LEU A 356 66.89 -103.01 -177.42
CA LEU A 356 68.33 -103.20 -177.21
C LEU A 356 68.65 -104.63 -176.76
N ASN A 357 67.92 -105.20 -175.80
CA ASN A 357 68.10 -106.59 -175.36
C ASN A 357 67.82 -107.62 -176.48
N ASP A 358 66.87 -107.35 -177.38
CA ASP A 358 66.58 -108.22 -178.53
C ASP A 358 67.69 -108.12 -179.60
N TYR A 359 68.27 -106.92 -179.79
CA TYR A 359 69.49 -106.75 -180.60
C TYR A 359 70.75 -107.34 -179.93
N GLU A 360 70.82 -107.36 -178.59
CA GLU A 360 71.94 -107.93 -177.84
C GLU A 360 71.91 -109.47 -177.89
N GLN A 361 70.73 -110.10 -177.81
CA GLN A 361 70.59 -111.53 -178.09
C GLN A 361 70.93 -111.89 -179.54
N LEU A 362 70.59 -111.02 -180.50
CA LEU A 362 71.00 -111.19 -181.90
C LEU A 362 72.51 -110.96 -182.09
N LEU A 363 73.12 -110.09 -181.28
CA LEU A 363 74.57 -109.89 -181.21
C LEU A 363 75.27 -111.10 -180.55
N ASP A 364 74.68 -111.76 -179.56
CA ASP A 364 75.23 -112.98 -178.95
C ASP A 364 75.19 -114.16 -179.92
N VAL A 365 74.12 -114.32 -180.70
CA VAL A 365 74.06 -115.28 -181.83
C VAL A 365 75.09 -114.93 -182.91
N LYS A 366 75.41 -113.64 -183.09
CA LYS A 366 76.51 -113.18 -183.95
C LYS A 366 77.89 -113.44 -183.31
N LEU A 367 78.04 -113.30 -182.00
CA LEU A 367 79.29 -113.60 -181.27
C LEU A 367 79.60 -115.10 -181.26
N ALA A 368 78.56 -115.96 -181.26
CA ALA A 368 78.71 -117.39 -181.51
C ALA A 368 79.29 -117.69 -182.91
N LEU A 369 79.12 -116.80 -183.88
CA LEU A 369 79.78 -116.85 -185.20
C LEU A 369 81.16 -116.15 -185.20
N ASP A 370 81.38 -115.10 -184.37
CA ASP A 370 82.70 -114.48 -184.22
C ASP A 370 83.71 -115.36 -183.45
N MET A 371 83.22 -116.30 -182.63
CA MET A 371 84.04 -117.38 -182.05
C MET A 371 84.79 -118.16 -183.14
N GLU A 372 84.22 -118.31 -184.33
CA GLU A 372 84.82 -119.05 -185.45
C GLU A 372 85.87 -118.21 -186.21
N ILE A 373 85.86 -116.88 -186.07
CA ILE A 373 86.76 -115.96 -186.80
C ILE A 373 87.94 -115.48 -185.94
N ASN A 374 87.71 -115.12 -184.67
CA ASN A 374 88.77 -114.56 -183.82
C ASN A 374 89.63 -115.59 -183.06
N ALA A 375 89.54 -116.87 -183.45
CA ALA A 375 90.64 -117.82 -183.30
C ALA A 375 91.98 -117.32 -183.90
N TYR A 376 91.96 -116.25 -184.72
CA TYR A 376 93.12 -115.70 -185.43
C TYR A 376 93.75 -114.39 -184.90
N ARG A 377 93.27 -113.71 -183.83
CA ARG A 377 93.87 -112.42 -183.32
C ARG A 377 93.82 -112.21 -181.78
N LYS A 378 94.97 -112.08 -181.09
CA LYS A 378 95.22 -112.24 -179.61
C LYS A 378 95.49 -110.91 -178.76
N LEU A 379 95.17 -110.83 -177.41
CA LEU A 379 95.80 -110.08 -176.19
C LEU A 379 95.39 -108.59 -175.55
N LEU A 380 95.00 -108.33 -174.19
CA LEU A 380 95.31 -107.22 -173.03
C LEU A 380 94.34 -106.05 -172.19
N GLU A 381 94.37 -105.70 -170.75
CA GLU A 381 94.14 -104.61 -169.46
C GLU A 381 92.92 -103.71 -168.53
N GLY A 382 92.96 -103.14 -167.14
CA GLY A 382 92.08 -102.04 -166.19
C GLY A 382 91.96 -101.68 -164.46
N GLU A 383 91.41 -100.53 -163.69
CA GLU A 383 91.22 -100.08 -162.06
C GLU A 383 90.41 -98.67 -161.37
N GLU A 384 90.07 -97.94 -160.11
CA GLU A 384 89.70 -97.76 -158.47
C GLU A 384 89.05 -96.30 -157.70
N GLU A 385 88.72 -95.59 -156.43
CA GLU A 385 88.68 -95.37 -154.75
C GLU A 385 87.67 -94.24 -153.80
N ARG A 386 87.69 -93.75 -152.39
CA ARG A 386 86.64 -92.94 -151.31
C ARG A 386 86.89 -91.98 -149.84
N GLY A 387 85.94 -91.33 -148.89
CA GLY A 387 86.07 -90.35 -147.52
C GLY A 387 84.96 -89.79 -146.25
N ARG A 388 85.13 -88.97 -145.01
CA ARG A 388 84.18 -88.49 -143.67
C ARG A 388 84.60 -87.54 -142.24
N GLY A 389 84.09 -86.79 -141.03
CA GLY A 389 82.98 -86.03 -139.97
C GLY A 389 83.24 -85.52 -138.28
N ARG A 390 82.70 -84.78 -137.08
CA ARG A 390 81.69 -83.74 -136.15
C ARG A 390 81.75 -83.47 -134.38
N ARG A 391 81.22 -82.68 -133.20
CA ARG A 391 80.57 -81.37 -132.30
C ARG A 391 80.42 -81.30 -130.53
N GLY A 392 79.98 -80.50 -129.32
CA GLY A 392 79.32 -79.20 -128.44
C GLY A 392 79.09 -78.93 -126.69
N GLY A 393 78.50 -77.83 -125.83
CA GLY A 393 78.26 -77.48 -124.17
C GLY A 393 77.40 -76.16 -123.34
N GLY A 394 77.02 -75.52 -122.02
CA GLY A 394 76.97 -75.27 -120.33
C GLY A 394 76.00 -74.07 -119.44
N ALA A 395 75.68 -73.41 -118.11
CA ALA A 395 75.74 -73.08 -116.43
C ALA A 395 74.61 -72.05 -115.49
N ALA A 396 74.30 -71.38 -114.17
CA ALA A 396 74.47 -70.93 -112.52
C ALA A 396 73.25 -70.08 -111.51
N GLY A 397 72.91 -69.43 -110.18
CA GLY A 397 73.13 -68.84 -108.59
C GLY A 397 71.90 -68.10 -107.51
N GLY A 398 71.59 -67.44 -106.19
CA GLY A 398 71.84 -66.74 -104.64
C GLY A 398 70.60 -66.13 -103.50
N ALA A 399 70.30 -65.41 -102.20
CA ALA A 399 70.62 -64.63 -100.71
C ALA A 399 69.52 -64.07 -99.40
N PRO A 400 69.69 -63.38 -98.07
CA PRO A 400 68.80 -63.05 -96.64
C PRO A 400 68.74 -61.76 -95.37
N PRO A 401 67.96 -61.58 -94.10
CA PRO A 401 67.60 -60.38 -92.94
C PRO A 401 67.26 -60.31 -91.17
N PRO A 402 66.83 -59.21 -90.22
CA PRO A 402 66.74 -58.88 -88.55
C PRO A 402 65.68 -57.93 -87.44
N PRO A 403 65.72 -57.63 -85.97
CA PRO A 403 64.71 -56.99 -84.74
C PRO A 403 64.93 -56.06 -83.21
N PRO A 404 63.98 -55.63 -82.11
CA PRO A 404 63.94 -54.56 -80.79
C PRO A 404 63.18 -54.52 -79.15
N PRO A 405 63.08 -53.47 -78.08
CA PRO A 405 62.69 -53.34 -76.42
C PRO A 405 61.93 -52.11 -75.34
N PRO A 406 61.71 -52.04 -73.85
CA PRO A 406 60.81 -51.14 -72.72
C PRO A 406 61.01 -50.61 -71.01
N PRO A 407 60.11 -49.89 -70.04
CA PRO A 407 60.21 -49.09 -68.53
C PRO A 407 59.13 -48.83 -67.13
N PRO A 408 59.27 -48.05 -65.84
CA PRO A 408 58.49 -47.88 -64.34
C PRO A 408 58.26 -46.60 -63.12
N PRO A 409 57.56 -46.54 -61.79
CA PRO A 409 57.09 -45.39 -60.63
C PRO A 409 56.79 -45.37 -58.86
N PRO A 410 56.34 -44.30 -57.89
CA PRO A 410 56.22 -44.06 -56.22
C PRO A 410 55.13 -43.14 -55.14
N ARG A 411 55.07 -42.93 -53.65
CA ARG A 411 54.04 -42.15 -52.52
C ARG A 411 54.22 -41.41 -50.87
N PRO A 412 53.37 -41.24 -49.64
CA PRO A 412 53.08 -40.08 -48.42
C PRO A 412 52.68 -40.12 -46.68
N PRO A 413 52.23 -39.06 -45.70
CA PRO A 413 52.13 -38.82 -44.03
C PRO A 413 50.94 -38.14 -42.90
N ARG A 414 51.03 -37.69 -41.47
CA ARG A 414 49.97 -37.24 -40.21
C ARG A 414 50.15 -36.35 -38.67
N PRO A 415 49.17 -35.91 -37.64
CA PRO A 415 49.12 -34.96 -36.24
C PRO A 415 48.12 -34.98 -34.77
N PRO A 416 48.03 -34.11 -33.56
CA PRO A 416 47.17 -34.17 -32.17
C PRO A 416 46.36 -32.96 -31.31
N GLY A 417 45.65 -33.15 -30.10
CA GLY A 417 45.18 -32.08 -29.07
C GLY A 417 44.25 -32.38 -27.76
N CYS A 418 44.43 -31.70 -26.58
CA CYS A 418 43.65 -31.80 -25.26
C CYS A 418 43.80 -30.59 -24.25
N LEU A 419 43.00 -30.47 -23.16
CA LEU A 419 43.10 -29.41 -22.09
C LEU A 419 44.01 -29.80 -20.90
N VAL A 420 44.79 -28.83 -20.35
CA VAL A 420 45.99 -29.12 -19.53
C VAL A 420 46.13 -28.31 -18.21
N PHE A 421 45.30 -27.28 -17.98
CA PHE A 421 45.37 -26.43 -16.78
C PHE A 421 44.02 -25.80 -16.42
N PHE A 422 43.91 -25.30 -15.20
CA PHE A 422 42.96 -24.25 -14.80
C PHE A 422 43.73 -23.04 -14.25
N SER A 423 43.13 -21.86 -14.28
CA SER A 423 43.78 -20.64 -13.81
C SER A 423 42.87 -19.76 -12.96
N LEU A 424 43.36 -19.40 -11.78
CA LEU A 424 42.68 -18.49 -10.86
C LEU A 424 43.18 -17.06 -11.10
N HIS A 425 42.26 -16.10 -11.19
CA HIS A 425 42.56 -14.68 -11.33
C HIS A 425 41.95 -13.90 -10.17
N ASN A 426 42.80 -13.18 -9.42
CA ASN A 426 42.34 -12.21 -8.44
C ASN A 426 41.83 -10.98 -9.20
N THR A 427 40.52 -10.76 -9.18
CA THR A 427 39.83 -9.63 -9.83
C THR A 427 39.74 -8.40 -8.93
N GLY A 428 40.14 -8.52 -7.66
CA GLY A 428 40.16 -7.42 -6.71
C GLY A 428 41.41 -6.54 -6.80
N GLU A 429 41.34 -5.38 -6.14
CA GLU A 429 42.40 -4.38 -6.08
C GLU A 429 43.35 -4.57 -4.88
N GLU A 430 43.16 -5.64 -4.09
CA GLU A 430 43.96 -5.98 -2.91
C GLU A 430 44.65 -7.36 -3.05
N ASP A 431 45.80 -7.52 -2.41
CA ASP A 431 46.57 -8.78 -2.36
C ASP A 431 45.86 -9.81 -1.47
N GLN A 432 45.31 -10.88 -2.06
CA GLN A 432 44.57 -11.92 -1.34
C GLN A 432 45.50 -13.00 -0.82
N ALA A 433 45.59 -13.14 0.51
CA ALA A 433 46.24 -14.30 1.13
C ALA A 433 45.40 -15.56 0.89
N MET A 434 45.98 -16.59 0.24
CA MET A 434 45.28 -17.83 -0.11
C MET A 434 45.39 -18.91 0.99
N VAL A 435 45.71 -18.51 2.22
CA VAL A 435 45.94 -19.42 3.35
C VAL A 435 44.63 -20.10 3.73
N GLY A 436 44.56 -21.42 3.60
CA GLY A 436 43.36 -22.22 3.89
C GLY A 436 42.29 -22.20 2.79
N TYR A 437 42.55 -21.58 1.63
CA TYR A 437 41.68 -21.71 0.47
C TYR A 437 41.90 -23.07 -0.22
N GLU A 438 40.81 -23.68 -0.69
CA GLU A 438 40.81 -25.00 -1.30
C GLU A 438 40.07 -24.98 -2.64
N MET A 439 40.70 -25.52 -3.68
CA MET A 439 40.12 -25.64 -5.01
C MET A 439 39.68 -27.09 -5.24
N ILE A 440 38.37 -27.31 -5.30
CA ILE A 440 37.72 -28.62 -5.45
C ILE A 440 37.30 -28.77 -6.91
N LYS A 441 37.82 -29.79 -7.59
CA LYS A 441 37.36 -30.25 -8.90
C LYS A 441 36.39 -31.41 -8.71
N THR A 442 35.25 -31.38 -9.39
CA THR A 442 34.28 -32.47 -9.46
C THR A 442 34.05 -32.84 -10.93
N ILE A 443 34.20 -34.12 -11.27
CA ILE A 443 33.85 -34.66 -12.60
C ILE A 443 32.99 -35.90 -12.38
N GLY A 444 31.70 -35.81 -12.69
CA GLY A 444 30.71 -36.79 -12.24
C GLY A 444 30.82 -37.02 -10.73
N ASN A 445 30.92 -38.29 -10.31
CA ASN A 445 31.01 -38.66 -8.90
C ASN A 445 32.44 -38.60 -8.31
N ALA A 446 33.44 -38.10 -9.04
CA ALA A 446 34.84 -38.05 -8.59
C ALA A 446 35.28 -36.62 -8.22
N THR A 447 35.61 -36.41 -6.94
CA THR A 447 36.14 -35.14 -6.42
C THR A 447 37.64 -35.18 -6.16
N ALA A 448 38.35 -34.09 -6.42
CA ALA A 448 39.76 -33.91 -6.06
C ALA A 448 40.03 -32.48 -5.59
N THR A 449 40.82 -32.32 -4.51
CA THR A 449 41.04 -31.01 -3.87
C THR A 449 42.51 -30.58 -3.90
N TYR A 450 42.78 -29.36 -4.35
CA TYR A 450 44.07 -28.69 -4.28
C TYR A 450 44.05 -27.62 -3.17
N LYS A 451 45.02 -27.66 -2.25
CA LYS A 451 45.13 -26.69 -1.15
C LYS A 451 46.32 -25.77 -1.41
N PHE A 452 46.11 -24.45 -1.33
CA PHE A 452 47.18 -23.47 -1.51
C PHE A 452 48.16 -23.50 -0.31
N THR A 453 49.46 -23.27 -0.57
CA THR A 453 50.45 -23.30 0.51
C THR A 453 50.28 -22.12 1.49
N PRO A 454 50.46 -22.28 2.81
CA PRO A 454 50.22 -21.24 3.82
C PRO A 454 51.08 -19.96 3.77
N LYS A 455 51.88 -19.76 2.72
CA LYS A 455 52.64 -18.53 2.46
C LYS A 455 52.32 -17.92 1.08
N TYR A 456 51.35 -18.48 0.35
CA TYR A 456 50.98 -18.01 -0.97
C TYR A 456 49.97 -16.87 -0.89
N VAL A 457 50.31 -15.75 -1.54
CA VAL A 457 49.47 -14.55 -1.66
C VAL A 457 49.28 -14.30 -3.16
N LEU A 458 48.03 -14.25 -3.61
CA LEU A 458 47.67 -13.94 -4.98
C LEU A 458 47.43 -12.43 -5.09
N LYS A 459 48.34 -11.71 -5.75
CA LYS A 459 48.31 -10.25 -5.75
C LYS A 459 47.09 -9.65 -6.46
N ALA A 460 46.77 -8.40 -6.15
CA ALA A 460 45.77 -7.61 -6.86
C ALA A 460 45.95 -7.73 -8.39
N ARG A 461 44.86 -7.99 -9.11
CA ARG A 461 44.84 -8.21 -10.57
C ARG A 461 45.80 -9.32 -11.10
N GLN A 462 46.38 -10.17 -10.25
CA GLN A 462 47.27 -11.26 -10.67
C GLN A 462 46.50 -12.49 -11.15
N LYS A 463 47.11 -13.24 -12.09
CA LYS A 463 46.66 -14.57 -12.54
C LYS A 463 47.67 -15.64 -12.13
N VAL A 464 47.19 -16.79 -11.67
CA VAL A 464 47.97 -17.99 -11.33
C VAL A 464 47.41 -19.20 -12.07
N THR A 465 48.28 -20.06 -12.59
CA THR A 465 47.90 -21.27 -13.32
C THR A 465 48.25 -22.49 -12.48
N VAL A 466 47.31 -23.42 -12.34
CA VAL A 466 47.50 -24.71 -11.67
C VAL A 466 47.58 -25.79 -12.75
N TRP A 467 48.78 -26.29 -13.00
CA TRP A 467 49.09 -27.31 -13.98
C TRP A 467 48.97 -28.72 -13.36
N ALA A 468 48.50 -29.70 -14.13
CA ALA A 468 48.59 -31.12 -13.74
C ALA A 468 50.03 -31.63 -13.86
N SER A 469 50.38 -32.74 -13.20
CA SER A 469 51.77 -33.20 -13.11
C SER A 469 52.34 -33.82 -14.39
N ASP A 470 51.46 -34.17 -15.34
CA ASP A 470 51.76 -34.65 -16.69
C ASP A 470 52.01 -33.52 -17.71
N ALA A 471 51.64 -32.27 -17.38
CA ALA A 471 51.65 -31.12 -18.29
C ALA A 471 53.03 -30.74 -18.87
N GLY A 472 54.13 -31.34 -18.39
CA GLY A 472 55.51 -31.01 -18.79
C GLY A 472 56.02 -29.66 -18.29
N VAL A 473 55.21 -28.88 -17.59
CA VAL A 473 55.56 -27.54 -17.09
C VAL A 473 56.26 -27.63 -15.71
N SER A 474 57.43 -27.00 -15.59
CA SER A 474 58.13 -26.86 -14.30
C SER A 474 57.55 -25.69 -13.50
N SER A 475 57.22 -25.93 -12.23
CA SER A 475 56.56 -24.94 -11.36
C SER A 475 57.43 -23.72 -11.11
N LYS A 476 56.84 -22.53 -11.31
CA LYS A 476 57.44 -21.21 -11.06
C LYS A 476 56.48 -20.36 -10.21
N PRO A 477 56.47 -20.51 -8.88
CA PRO A 477 55.76 -19.58 -8.02
C PRO A 477 56.29 -18.15 -8.23
N PRO A 478 55.43 -17.12 -8.29
CA PRO A 478 54.02 -17.17 -7.94
C PRO A 478 53.04 -17.47 -9.09
N THR A 479 53.45 -17.53 -10.36
CA THR A 479 52.52 -17.65 -11.50
C THR A 479 52.11 -19.07 -11.84
N ASP A 480 53.00 -20.05 -11.67
CA ASP A 480 52.79 -21.42 -12.17
C ASP A 480 52.97 -22.45 -11.07
N LEU A 481 51.85 -22.94 -10.54
CA LEU A 481 51.78 -23.97 -9.50
C LEU A 481 51.53 -25.34 -10.14
N LEU A 482 52.08 -26.39 -9.54
CA LEU A 482 51.98 -27.76 -10.06
C LEU A 482 51.22 -28.66 -9.07
N TRP A 483 50.12 -29.26 -9.52
CA TRP A 483 49.35 -30.24 -8.75
C TRP A 483 49.99 -31.63 -8.86
N LYS A 484 51.09 -31.83 -8.12
CA LYS A 484 51.95 -33.03 -8.18
C LYS A 484 51.22 -34.38 -8.07
N ASN A 485 50.06 -34.41 -7.40
CA ASN A 485 49.28 -35.63 -7.13
C ASN A 485 48.11 -35.85 -8.11
N GLN A 486 48.02 -35.10 -9.20
CA GLN A 486 47.04 -35.31 -10.29
C GLN A 486 47.76 -35.38 -11.64
N SER A 487 47.73 -36.55 -12.28
CA SER A 487 48.51 -36.86 -13.50
C SER A 487 47.72 -36.67 -14.80
N SER A 488 46.61 -35.95 -14.75
CA SER A 488 45.95 -35.22 -15.86
C SER A 488 44.76 -34.44 -15.28
N TRP A 489 44.20 -33.50 -16.03
CA TRP A 489 42.94 -32.86 -15.62
C TRP A 489 41.69 -33.72 -15.82
N GLY A 490 41.80 -34.83 -16.56
CA GLY A 490 40.73 -35.80 -16.81
C GLY A 490 39.71 -35.35 -17.87
N SER A 491 39.19 -36.30 -18.63
CA SER A 491 38.17 -36.08 -19.66
C SER A 491 36.78 -36.45 -19.14
N GLY A 492 35.84 -35.51 -19.13
CA GLY A 492 34.44 -35.71 -18.75
C GLY A 492 33.53 -34.67 -19.41
N LEU A 493 32.24 -35.00 -19.54
CA LEU A 493 31.23 -34.15 -20.21
C LEU A 493 30.66 -33.02 -19.33
N ASP A 494 30.83 -33.14 -18.01
CA ASP A 494 30.59 -32.06 -17.06
C ASP A 494 31.79 -31.98 -16.09
N VAL A 495 32.29 -30.76 -15.91
CA VAL A 495 33.45 -30.44 -15.07
C VAL A 495 33.11 -29.20 -14.24
N HIS A 496 32.96 -29.39 -12.92
CA HIS A 496 32.86 -28.30 -11.98
C HIS A 496 34.22 -28.05 -11.32
N VAL A 497 34.61 -26.79 -11.19
CA VAL A 497 35.72 -26.35 -10.32
C VAL A 497 35.22 -25.24 -9.42
N VAL A 498 35.33 -25.45 -8.11
CA VAL A 498 34.92 -24.53 -7.05
C VAL A 498 36.17 -24.14 -6.26
N LEU A 499 36.32 -22.85 -5.96
CA LEU A 499 37.24 -22.37 -4.92
C LEU A 499 36.42 -22.06 -3.67
N THR A 500 36.74 -22.72 -2.55
CA THR A 500 36.20 -22.40 -1.24
C THR A 500 37.20 -21.61 -0.40
N ASN A 501 36.67 -20.74 0.48
CA ASN A 501 37.46 -20.03 1.48
C ASN A 501 37.69 -20.90 2.76
N PRO A 502 38.53 -20.47 3.70
CA PRO A 502 38.76 -21.19 4.97
C PRO A 502 37.51 -21.39 5.84
N GLN A 503 36.44 -20.65 5.57
CA GLN A 503 35.14 -20.71 6.24
C GLN A 503 34.17 -21.71 5.57
N GLY A 504 34.54 -22.28 4.41
CA GLY A 504 33.75 -23.26 3.67
C GLY A 504 32.82 -22.69 2.59
N GLU A 505 32.84 -21.38 2.34
CA GLU A 505 31.96 -20.71 1.39
C GLU A 505 32.54 -20.75 -0.04
N GLU A 506 31.69 -20.96 -1.06
CA GLU A 506 32.09 -20.92 -2.47
C GLU A 506 32.38 -19.47 -2.92
N VAL A 507 33.66 -19.09 -3.00
CA VAL A 507 34.07 -17.73 -3.44
C VAL A 507 34.17 -17.59 -4.96
N ALA A 508 34.43 -18.68 -5.69
CA ALA A 508 34.43 -18.73 -7.15
C ALA A 508 34.01 -20.12 -7.64
N LYS A 509 33.27 -20.17 -8.77
CA LYS A 509 32.78 -21.42 -9.37
C LYS A 509 32.86 -21.33 -10.89
N ARG A 510 33.24 -22.43 -11.53
CA ARG A 510 33.19 -22.65 -12.97
C ARG A 510 32.57 -24.02 -13.24
N THR A 511 31.60 -24.08 -14.15
CA THR A 511 30.98 -25.31 -14.67
C THR A 511 31.24 -25.36 -16.17
N THR A 512 31.33 -26.56 -16.76
CA THR A 512 31.47 -26.73 -18.20
C THR A 512 30.73 -27.98 -18.65
N THR A 513 29.47 -27.80 -18.98
CA THR A 513 28.55 -28.78 -19.59
C THR A 513 28.53 -28.65 -21.11
N TYR A 514 28.33 -29.76 -21.82
CA TYR A 514 28.00 -29.78 -23.26
C TYR A 514 26.64 -30.44 -23.46
N ASN A 515 25.66 -29.68 -24.00
CA ASN A 515 24.31 -30.18 -24.30
C ASN A 515 24.11 -30.45 -25.79
N THR A 516 23.28 -31.46 -26.07
CA THR A 516 22.72 -31.77 -27.39
C THR A 516 21.20 -31.74 -27.27
N ALA A 517 20.49 -31.19 -28.25
CA ALA A 517 19.04 -30.96 -28.18
C ALA A 517 18.18 -32.20 -28.43
N LEU A 518 16.94 -32.18 -27.92
CA LEU A 518 15.72 -32.70 -28.56
C LEU A 518 14.45 -32.12 -27.87
N GLU A 519 13.27 -32.50 -28.34
CA GLU A 519 12.00 -31.75 -28.26
C GLU A 519 10.97 -32.29 -27.22
N GLU A 520 9.71 -31.82 -27.32
CA GLU A 520 8.44 -32.38 -26.81
C GLU A 520 7.92 -32.03 -25.38
N GLN A 521 7.03 -31.02 -25.37
CA GLN A 521 5.57 -31.09 -25.05
C GLN A 521 4.96 -31.18 -23.62
N ASP A 522 3.75 -30.57 -23.58
CA ASP A 522 2.52 -30.82 -22.79
C ASP A 522 2.27 -30.25 -21.35
N GLU A 523 1.46 -29.17 -21.36
CA GLU A 523 0.17 -28.93 -20.65
C GLU A 523 0.06 -28.66 -19.12
N GLU A 524 -0.66 -27.54 -18.84
CA GLU A 524 -1.50 -27.17 -17.67
C GLU A 524 -0.84 -27.11 -16.25
N ASP A 525 -1.17 -26.17 -15.36
CA ASP A 525 -2.40 -25.38 -15.22
C ASP A 525 -2.19 -23.99 -14.54
N ASP A 526 -3.17 -23.09 -14.74
CA ASP A 526 -3.55 -21.85 -14.05
C ASP A 526 -2.61 -20.62 -13.84
N ASN A 527 -3.16 -19.43 -14.17
CA ASN A 527 -2.85 -18.06 -13.71
C ASN A 527 -1.39 -17.52 -13.61
N GLY A 528 -0.95 -16.77 -14.64
CA GLY A 528 -0.38 -15.41 -14.39
C GLY A 528 0.88 -14.92 -15.13
N VAL A 529 0.68 -14.30 -16.31
CA VAL A 529 1.57 -13.30 -16.98
C VAL A 529 2.86 -13.81 -17.68
N GLU A 530 3.14 -13.16 -18.82
CA GLU A 530 4.26 -13.29 -19.79
C GLU A 530 5.66 -13.27 -19.13
N ALA A 531 6.67 -14.05 -19.57
CA ALA A 531 7.42 -14.02 -20.85
C ALA A 531 8.23 -12.71 -21.07
N SER A 532 9.46 -12.69 -21.62
CA SER A 532 10.28 -13.72 -22.27
C SER A 532 11.81 -13.58 -21.97
N GLU A 533 12.66 -14.31 -22.70
CA GLU A 533 14.10 -14.51 -22.47
C GLU A 533 15.05 -13.46 -23.11
N GLU A 534 16.35 -13.54 -22.73
CA GLU A 534 17.57 -13.11 -23.45
C GLU A 534 17.79 -11.61 -23.81
N ALA A 535 19.01 -11.07 -23.98
CA ALA A 535 20.37 -11.44 -23.54
C ALA A 535 21.36 -10.25 -23.76
N LEU A 536 22.67 -10.51 -23.58
CA LEU A 536 23.85 -9.73 -24.04
C LEU A 536 24.46 -8.61 -23.16
N PHE A 537 25.38 -9.07 -22.30
CA PHE A 537 26.83 -8.74 -22.35
C PHE A 537 27.36 -7.30 -22.04
N ASN A 538 28.11 -7.27 -20.92
CA ASN A 538 29.53 -6.85 -20.79
C ASN A 538 29.95 -5.50 -20.15
N LEU A 539 31.06 -5.60 -19.40
CA LEU A 539 31.98 -4.58 -18.86
C LEU A 539 31.49 -3.55 -17.80
N GLN A 540 31.76 -3.92 -16.53
CA GLN A 540 32.83 -3.33 -15.69
C GLN A 540 32.47 -2.36 -14.53
N GLU A 541 33.14 -2.62 -13.38
CA GLU A 541 33.39 -1.76 -12.20
C GLU A 541 32.21 -1.29 -11.32
N ASP A 542 31.61 -2.30 -10.66
CA ASP A 542 31.37 -2.38 -9.19
C ASP A 542 31.76 -1.18 -8.31
N ARG A 543 30.86 -0.79 -7.38
CA ARG A 543 31.31 -0.24 -6.08
C ARG A 543 30.38 -0.48 -4.88
N GLY A 544 30.38 -1.73 -4.40
CA GLY A 544 30.41 -2.00 -2.95
C GLY A 544 29.13 -2.60 -2.31
N THR A 545 29.24 -3.46 -1.29
CA THR A 545 30.44 -4.02 -0.64
C THR A 545 30.26 -5.46 -0.16
N ALA A 546 30.77 -6.44 -0.92
CA ALA A 546 31.13 -7.78 -0.43
C ALA A 546 32.19 -8.40 -1.35
N LYS A 547 33.44 -8.53 -0.87
CA LYS A 547 34.62 -8.85 -1.70
C LYS A 547 34.61 -10.30 -2.23
N ARG A 548 34.11 -10.54 -3.44
CA ARG A 548 34.37 -11.77 -4.22
C ARG A 548 35.62 -11.59 -5.09
N GLY A 549 36.78 -11.66 -4.46
CA GLY A 549 38.06 -11.27 -5.07
C GLY A 549 38.66 -12.21 -6.12
N CYS A 550 38.02 -13.33 -6.48
CA CYS A 550 38.62 -14.35 -7.34
C CYS A 550 37.65 -14.88 -8.41
N SER A 551 38.19 -15.22 -9.59
CA SER A 551 37.49 -15.86 -10.70
C SER A 551 38.29 -17.04 -11.28
N ILE A 552 37.62 -18.07 -11.79
CA ILE A 552 38.23 -19.29 -12.35
C ILE A 552 38.09 -19.29 -13.88
N MET A 553 39.22 -19.38 -14.58
CA MET A 553 39.36 -19.53 -16.02
C MET A 553 39.86 -20.93 -16.41
#